data_AF-A8XR52-F1
#
_entry.id   AF-A8XR52-F1
#
_cell.length_a   1.000
_cell.length_b   1.000
_cell.length_c   1.000
_cell.angle_alpha   90.00
_cell.angle_beta   90.00
_cell.angle_gamma   90.00
#
_symmetry.space_group_name_H-M   'P 1'
#
loop_
_entity.id
_entity.type
_entity.pdbx_description
1 polymer ?
#
loop_
_entity_poly.entity_id
_entity_poly.type
_entity_poly.pdbx_seq_one_letter_code
_entity_poly.pdbx_strand_id
1 'polypeptide(L)'
;MQLSKFPYLVQREIFDNMTNFNLFWLSFVSKNMKTLIKSSQIVRFKSIIRVMYQSAFVDKRIVSIPFKTQSIMGTGDNLRMEEIMGIYDHHEESENDYFQLNVSGKMIDFR
;
A
#
# COMPACT_ATOMS: atom_id res chain seq x y z
N MET A 1 14.90 -7.68 12.75
CA MET A 1 13.69 -6.82 12.74
C MET A 1 12.92 -7.06 14.04
N GLN A 2 12.39 -6.03 14.70
CA GLN A 2 11.74 -6.20 16.02
C GLN A 2 10.40 -6.95 15.91
N LEU A 3 9.64 -6.72 14.83
CA LEU A 3 8.35 -7.38 14.58
C LEU A 3 8.44 -8.92 14.54
N SER A 4 9.55 -9.47 14.05
CA SER A 4 9.73 -10.93 13.98
C SER A 4 9.99 -11.59 15.33
N LYS A 5 10.18 -10.81 16.41
CA LYS A 5 10.31 -11.34 17.77
C LYS A 5 8.96 -11.67 18.42
N PHE A 6 7.88 -11.08 17.92
CA PHE A 6 6.54 -11.36 18.43
C PHE A 6 6.05 -12.74 17.96
N PRO A 7 5.18 -13.42 18.72
CA PRO A 7 4.50 -14.61 18.23
C PRO A 7 3.71 -14.34 16.95
N TYR A 8 3.55 -15.35 16.10
CA TYR A 8 2.85 -15.20 14.82
C TYR A 8 1.45 -14.58 14.94
N LEU A 9 0.69 -14.96 15.98
CA LEU A 9 -0.65 -14.40 16.22
C LEU A 9 -0.62 -12.89 16.46
N VAL A 10 0.38 -12.40 17.20
CA VAL A 10 0.57 -10.97 17.45
C VAL A 10 0.98 -10.25 16.17
N GLN A 11 1.90 -10.83 15.38
CA GLN A 11 2.28 -10.27 14.09
C GLN A 11 1.09 -10.14 13.14
N ARG A 12 0.25 -11.19 13.09
CA ARG A 12 -0.97 -11.20 12.28
C ARG A 12 -1.94 -10.11 12.71
N GLU A 13 -2.22 -9.99 14.00
CA GLU A 13 -3.11 -8.96 14.54
C GLU A 13 -2.61 -7.55 14.20
N ILE A 14 -1.29 -7.31 14.33
CA ILE A 14 -0.68 -6.04 13.93
C ILE A 14 -0.95 -5.75 12.45
N PHE A 15 -0.77 -6.72 11.56
CA PHE A 15 -0.99 -6.55 10.12
C PHE A 15 -2.48 -6.43 9.75
N ASP A 16 -3.37 -7.14 10.47
CA ASP A 16 -4.82 -7.06 10.27
C ASP A 16 -5.34 -5.63 10.56
N ASN A 17 -4.70 -4.91 11.49
CA ASN A 17 -5.02 -3.53 11.85
C ASN A 17 -4.30 -2.45 11.01
N MET A 18 -3.48 -2.83 10.02
CA MET A 18 -2.82 -1.89 9.12
C MET A 18 -3.62 -1.66 7.83
N THR A 19 -3.46 -0.49 7.20
CA THR A 19 -3.97 -0.22 5.85
C THR A 19 -3.17 -0.99 4.79
N ASN A 20 -3.72 -1.20 3.59
CA ASN A 20 -2.97 -1.85 2.51
C ASN A 20 -1.78 -0.98 2.07
N PHE A 21 -1.93 0.34 2.12
CA PHE A 21 -0.83 1.31 1.92
C PHE A 21 0.33 1.00 2.88
N ASN A 22 0.06 0.91 4.19
CA ASN A 22 1.09 0.62 5.20
C ASN A 22 1.74 -0.76 4.99
N LEU A 23 0.94 -1.78 4.70
CA LEU A 23 1.46 -3.13 4.42
C LEU A 23 2.35 -3.17 3.17
N PHE A 24 1.96 -2.44 2.13
CA PHE A 24 2.72 -2.33 0.90
C PHE A 24 4.09 -1.67 1.14
N TRP A 25 4.11 -0.54 1.85
CA TRP A 25 5.37 0.12 2.23
C TRP A 25 6.26 -0.74 3.10
N LEU A 26 5.69 -1.37 4.11
CA LEU A 26 6.42 -2.25 5.02
C LEU A 26 7.05 -3.44 4.29
N SER A 27 6.46 -3.87 3.16
CA SER A 27 7.01 -4.95 2.34
C SER A 27 8.37 -4.63 1.70
N PHE A 28 8.73 -3.35 1.54
CA PHE A 28 10.03 -2.93 1.01
C PHE A 28 11.16 -2.98 2.04
N VAL A 29 10.85 -3.07 3.34
CA VAL A 29 11.87 -3.05 4.40
C VAL A 29 12.81 -4.25 4.32
N SER A 30 12.32 -5.43 3.96
CA SER A 30 13.17 -6.61 3.73
C SER A 30 12.44 -7.73 3.01
N LYS A 31 13.19 -8.66 2.40
CA LYS A 31 12.64 -9.90 1.83
C LYS A 31 11.82 -10.70 2.84
N ASN A 32 12.29 -10.78 4.09
CA ASN A 32 11.58 -11.51 5.15
C ASN A 32 10.26 -10.85 5.51
N MET A 33 10.22 -9.52 5.59
CA MET A 33 8.99 -8.77 5.85
C MET A 33 7.97 -8.96 4.73
N LYS A 34 8.42 -8.88 3.47
CA LYS A 34 7.56 -9.15 2.31
C LYS A 34 6.93 -10.54 2.37
N THR A 35 7.71 -11.57 2.68
CA THR A 35 7.21 -12.95 2.81
C THR A 35 6.22 -13.09 3.96
N LEU A 36 6.52 -12.49 5.10
CA LEU A 36 5.68 -12.53 6.29
C LEU A 36 4.32 -11.83 6.08
N ILE A 37 4.33 -10.64 5.48
CA ILE A 37 3.10 -9.91 5.13
C ILE A 37 2.28 -10.74 4.13
N LYS A 38 2.92 -11.29 3.09
CA LYS A 38 2.23 -12.13 2.10
C LYS A 38 1.57 -13.37 2.72
N SER A 39 2.24 -14.07 3.63
CA SER A 39 1.69 -15.28 4.23
C SER A 39 0.57 -14.99 5.22
N SER A 40 0.71 -13.94 6.04
CA SER A 40 -0.29 -13.56 7.04
C SER A 40 -1.55 -12.90 6.42
N GLN A 41 -1.39 -12.14 5.33
CA GLN A 41 -2.46 -11.33 4.73
C GLN A 41 -2.98 -11.90 3.39
N ILE A 42 -2.75 -13.19 3.12
CA ILE A 42 -3.10 -13.79 1.82
C ILE A 42 -4.59 -13.70 1.48
N VAL A 43 -5.48 -13.85 2.48
CA VAL A 43 -6.94 -13.75 2.29
C VAL A 43 -7.32 -12.33 1.90
N ARG A 44 -6.76 -11.33 2.60
CA ARG A 44 -6.94 -9.91 2.31
C ARG A 44 -6.49 -9.57 0.89
N PHE A 45 -5.29 -9.99 0.48
CA PHE A 45 -4.78 -9.68 -0.86
C PHE A 45 -5.55 -10.41 -1.97
N LYS A 46 -6.06 -11.62 -1.74
CA LYS A 46 -6.93 -12.31 -2.69
C LYS A 46 -8.27 -11.60 -2.93
N SER A 47 -8.69 -10.72 -2.00
CA SER A 47 -9.89 -9.92 -2.16
C SER A 47 -9.71 -8.69 -3.07
N ILE A 48 -8.46 -8.33 -3.39
CA ILE A 48 -8.14 -7.21 -4.29
C ILE A 48 -8.34 -7.68 -5.73
N ILE A 49 -9.39 -7.17 -6.37
CA ILE A 49 -9.79 -7.61 -7.72
C ILE A 49 -8.89 -7.01 -8.80
N ARG A 50 -8.49 -5.75 -8.63
CA ARG A 50 -7.67 -5.01 -9.62
C ARG A 50 -6.86 -3.91 -8.96
N VAL A 51 -5.78 -3.52 -9.60
CA VAL A 51 -5.05 -2.28 -9.30
C VAL A 51 -5.48 -1.25 -10.35
N MET A 52 -5.81 -0.05 -9.89
CA MET A 52 -6.24 1.05 -10.74
C MET A 52 -5.14 2.11 -10.83
N TYR A 53 -4.85 2.54 -12.04
CA TYR A 53 -3.94 3.65 -12.32
C TYR A 53 -4.79 4.83 -12.76
N GLN A 54 -4.67 5.93 -12.05
CA GLN A 54 -5.40 7.17 -12.34
C GLN A 54 -4.39 8.26 -12.62
N SER A 55 -4.61 9.02 -13.69
CA SER A 55 -3.86 10.25 -13.95
C SER A 55 -4.71 11.41 -13.45
N ALA A 56 -4.35 11.98 -12.31
CA ALA A 56 -4.88 13.26 -11.86
C ALA A 56 -3.99 14.35 -12.47
N PHE A 57 -4.59 15.36 -13.12
CA PHE A 57 -3.95 16.52 -13.77
C PHE A 57 -2.43 16.52 -13.95
N VAL A 58 -2.01 16.50 -15.22
CA VAL A 58 -0.68 16.72 -15.84
C VAL A 58 0.54 15.98 -15.25
N ASP A 59 0.73 15.89 -13.93
CA ASP A 59 1.96 15.37 -13.32
C ASP A 59 1.73 14.42 -12.12
N LYS A 60 0.48 14.04 -11.81
CA LYS A 60 0.16 13.15 -10.68
C LYS A 60 -0.46 11.83 -11.15
N ARG A 61 0.29 10.74 -11.01
CA ARG A 61 -0.24 9.38 -11.23
C ARG A 61 -0.47 8.70 -9.90
N ILE A 62 -1.69 8.23 -9.68
CA ILE A 62 -2.11 7.57 -8.45
C ILE A 62 -2.37 6.10 -8.76
N VAL A 63 -1.73 5.23 -7.99
CA VAL A 63 -2.03 3.80 -7.93
C VAL A 63 -2.97 3.57 -6.77
N SER A 64 -4.13 2.98 -7.04
CA SER A 64 -5.15 2.72 -6.05
C SER A 64 -5.70 1.30 -6.15
N ILE A 65 -6.23 0.79 -5.05
CA ILE A 65 -6.96 -0.47 -5.03
C ILE A 65 -8.42 -0.24 -4.61
N PRO A 66 -9.40 -0.82 -5.32
CA PRO A 66 -10.76 -0.88 -4.84
C PRO A 66 -10.86 -1.87 -3.70
N PHE A 67 -11.53 -1.48 -2.62
CA PHE A 67 -11.91 -2.37 -1.55
C PHE A 67 -13.39 -2.18 -1.20
N LYS A 68 -14.04 -3.30 -0.87
CA LYS A 68 -15.43 -3.29 -0.42
C LYS A 68 -15.49 -2.91 1.04
N THR A 69 -16.37 -1.98 1.38
CA THR A 69 -16.69 -1.64 2.77
C THR A 69 -18.18 -1.77 3.00
N GLN A 70 -18.56 -2.24 4.18
CA GLN A 70 -19.96 -2.22 4.59
C GLN A 70 -20.44 -0.77 4.72
N SER A 71 -21.60 -0.46 4.13
CA SER A 71 -22.20 0.86 4.27
C SER A 71 -22.65 1.10 5.71
N ILE A 72 -22.37 2.29 6.26
CA ILE A 72 -22.82 2.70 7.60
C ILE A 72 -24.37 2.77 7.68
N MET A 73 -25.06 2.84 6.52
CA MET A 73 -26.52 2.97 6.42
C MET A 73 -27.25 1.70 5.94
N GLY A 74 -26.60 0.52 5.94
CA GLY A 74 -27.27 -0.77 5.76
C GLY A 74 -27.74 -1.13 4.34
N THR A 75 -27.56 -0.26 3.35
CA THR A 75 -27.85 -0.53 1.94
C THR A 75 -26.57 -0.78 1.14
N GLY A 76 -26.14 -2.05 1.07
CA GLY A 76 -25.14 -2.56 0.12
C GLY A 76 -23.66 -2.33 0.45
N ASP A 77 -22.80 -3.05 -0.28
CA ASP A 77 -21.35 -2.86 -0.29
C ASP A 77 -21.01 -1.52 -0.98
N ASN A 78 -20.30 -0.62 -0.31
CA ASN A 78 -19.73 0.57 -0.94
C ASN A 78 -18.32 0.27 -1.43
N LEU A 79 -18.03 0.60 -2.70
CA LEU A 79 -16.70 0.52 -3.26
C LEU A 79 -15.90 1.77 -2.86
N ARG A 80 -14.90 1.60 -2.01
CA ARG A 80 -13.93 2.65 -1.68
C ARG A 80 -12.64 2.43 -2.44
N MET A 81 -11.91 3.52 -2.68
CA MET A 81 -10.57 3.50 -3.25
C MET A 81 -9.57 3.75 -2.12
N GLU A 82 -8.56 2.91 -2.02
CA GLU A 82 -7.39 3.15 -1.18
C GLU A 82 -6.22 3.52 -2.09
N GLU A 83 -5.64 4.70 -1.91
CA GLU A 83 -4.42 5.10 -2.61
C GLU A 83 -3.22 4.36 -2.01
N ILE A 84 -2.46 3.67 -2.85
CA ILE A 84 -1.31 2.84 -2.45
C ILE A 84 0.01 3.54 -2.74
N MET A 85 0.07 4.33 -3.81
CA MET A 85 1.28 5.00 -4.25
C MET A 85 0.94 6.18 -5.15
N GLY A 86 1.58 7.32 -4.93
CA GLY A 86 1.66 8.42 -5.87
C GLY A 86 3.00 8.42 -6.60
N ILE A 87 2.95 8.70 -7.90
CA ILE A 87 4.10 8.93 -8.77
C ILE A 87 3.96 10.35 -9.27
N TYR A 88 4.93 11.18 -8.97
CA TYR A 88 4.90 12.62 -9.25
C TYR A 88 6.09 12.97 -10.15
N ASP A 89 5.80 13.71 -11.23
CA ASP A 89 6.83 14.08 -12.20
C ASP A 89 7.56 15.39 -11.80
N HIS A 90 7.08 16.19 -10.83
CA HIS A 90 7.60 17.54 -10.50
C HIS A 90 7.85 17.80 -8.99
N HIS A 91 8.96 18.50 -8.71
CA HIS A 91 9.40 18.96 -7.40
C HIS A 91 8.66 20.22 -6.95
N GLU A 92 7.84 20.12 -5.89
CA GLU A 92 7.75 21.19 -4.90
C GLU A 92 8.59 20.76 -3.69
N GLU A 93 9.39 21.68 -3.19
CA GLU A 93 10.45 21.55 -2.18
C GLU A 93 9.95 21.11 -0.78
N SER A 94 9.17 20.03 -0.67
CA SER A 94 8.97 19.38 0.64
C SER A 94 10.13 18.42 0.86
N GLU A 95 11.22 18.95 1.43
CA GLU A 95 12.55 18.32 1.54
C GLU A 95 12.62 16.91 2.18
N ASN A 96 11.55 16.26 2.67
CA ASN A 96 11.71 15.08 3.54
C ASN A 96 10.72 13.90 3.40
N ASP A 97 9.76 13.90 2.47
CA ASP A 97 8.69 12.88 2.48
C ASP A 97 8.72 11.86 1.32
N TYR A 98 9.76 11.85 0.49
CA TYR A 98 9.87 10.94 -0.66
C TYR A 98 11.06 9.98 -0.52
N PHE A 99 10.97 8.81 -1.16
CA PHE A 99 12.11 7.92 -1.34
C PHE A 99 12.31 7.63 -2.82
N GLN A 100 13.56 7.40 -3.18
CA GLN A 100 13.99 7.22 -4.55
C GLN A 100 14.21 5.76 -4.88
N LEU A 101 13.64 5.31 -6.00
CA LEU A 101 13.91 3.97 -6.55
C LEU A 101 14.45 4.08 -7.97
N ASN A 102 15.44 3.25 -8.28
CA ASN A 102 15.83 3.03 -9.67
C ASN A 102 14.81 2.08 -10.33
N VAL A 103 14.10 2.60 -11.33
CA VAL A 103 13.15 1.85 -12.16
C VAL A 103 13.65 1.89 -13.60
N SER A 104 14.15 0.75 -14.08
CA SER A 104 14.65 0.59 -15.45
C SER A 104 15.73 1.62 -15.84
N GLY A 105 16.63 1.95 -14.91
CA GLY A 105 17.73 2.90 -15.13
C GLY A 105 17.36 4.37 -14.92
N LYS A 106 16.11 4.67 -14.56
CA LYS A 106 15.66 6.02 -14.19
C LYS A 106 15.41 6.10 -12.70
N MET A 107 15.91 7.16 -12.06
CA MET A 107 15.56 7.48 -10.67
C MET A 107 14.17 8.09 -10.67
N ILE A 108 13.27 7.52 -9.87
CA ILE A 108 11.88 7.98 -9.73
C ILE A 108 11.61 8.22 -8.24
N ASP A 109 10.99 9.35 -7.95
CA ASP A 109 10.51 9.70 -6.61
C ASP A 109 9.13 9.08 -6.37
N PHE A 110 8.96 8.50 -5.19
CA PHE A 110 7.70 7.88 -4.76
C PHE A 110 7.24 8.49 -3.43
N ARG A 111 5.93 8.73 -3.31
CA ARG A 111 5.26 9.21 -2.09
C ARG A 111 3.94 8.48 -1.86
#